data_AF-A0A662M100-F1
#
_entry.id   AF-A0A662M100-F1
#
_cell.length_a   1.000
_cell.length_b   1.000
_cell.length_c   1.000
_cell.angle_alpha   90.00
_cell.angle_beta   90.00
_cell.angle_gamma   90.00
#
_symmetry.space_group_name_H-M   'P 1'
#
loop_
_entity.id
_entity.type
_entity.pdbx_description
1 polymer ?
#
loop_
_entity_poly.entity_id
_entity_poly.type
_entity_poly.pdbx_seq_one_letter_code
_entity_poly.pdbx_strand_id
1 'polypeptide(L)' 'MAILVTGEAGFIGSHLIDALLEKGNEVKCIDNFSSGRKEFIEQ' A
#
# COMPACT_ATOMS: atom_id res chain seq x y z
N MET A 1 -7.10 -13.63 -0.98
CA MET A 1 -8.27 -12.74 -1.17
C MET A 1 -7.83 -11.54 -1.99
N ALA A 2 -8.72 -10.92 -2.79
CA ALA A 2 -8.40 -9.69 -3.51
C ALA A 2 -8.72 -8.47 -2.63
N ILE A 3 -7.75 -7.57 -2.42
CA ILE A 3 -7.85 -6.44 -1.50
C ILE A 3 -7.46 -5.15 -2.23
N LEU A 4 -8.29 -4.10 -2.07
CA LEU A 4 -7.98 -2.75 -2.53
C LEU A 4 -7.51 -1.92 -1.33
N VAL A 5 -6.30 -1.37 -1.40
CA VAL A 5 -5.76 -0.44 -0.41
C VAL A 5 -5.73 0.96 -1.02
N THR A 6 -6.34 1.92 -0.33
CA THR A 6 -6.23 3.34 -0.71
C THR A 6 -5.18 4.02 0.16
N GLY A 7 -4.42 4.95 -0.41
CA GLY A 7 -3.39 5.67 0.33
C GLY A 7 -2.12 4.83 0.53
N GLU A 8 -1.70 4.05 -0.47
CA GLU A 8 -0.53 3.17 -0.32
C GLU A 8 0.76 3.92 -0.02
N ALA A 9 0.89 5.15 -0.51
CA ALA A 9 2.06 5.98 -0.31
C ALA A 9 2.01 6.71 1.04
N GLY A 10 1.12 6.33 1.95
CA GLY A 10 1.14 6.76 3.36
C GLY A 10 1.94 5.82 4.24
N PHE A 11 2.40 6.32 5.40
CA PHE A 11 3.19 5.53 6.37
C PHE A 11 2.50 4.22 6.77
N ILE A 12 1.20 4.24 7.04
CA ILE A 12 0.46 3.02 7.42
C ILE A 12 0.18 2.15 6.19
N GLY A 13 -0.17 2.78 5.06
CA GLY A 13 -0.53 2.08 3.83
C GLY A 13 0.58 1.17 3.33
N SER A 14 1.81 1.68 3.28
CA SER A 14 2.97 0.91 2.81
C SER A 14 3.23 -0.34 3.63
N HIS A 15 3.28 -0.22 4.97
CA HIS A 15 3.49 -1.36 5.86
C HIS A 15 2.32 -2.35 5.87
N LEU A 16 1.08 -1.86 5.70
CA LEU A 16 -0.10 -2.72 5.60
C LEU A 16 -0.02 -3.59 4.34
N ILE A 17 0.42 -3.04 3.21
CA ILE A 17 0.53 -3.78 1.96
C ILE A 17 1.56 -4.90 2.10
N ASP A 18 2.72 -4.64 2.68
CA ASP A 18 3.73 -5.67 2.95
C ASP A 18 3.13 -6.84 3.76
N ALA A 19 2.45 -6.52 4.87
CA ALA A 19 1.81 -7.52 5.72
C ALA A 19 0.67 -8.28 5.04
N LEU A 20 -0.03 -7.67 4.07
CA LEU A 20 -1.09 -8.33 3.30
C LEU A 20 -0.51 -9.26 2.23
N LEU A 21 0.56 -8.83 1.57
CA LEU A 21 1.30 -9.63 0.58
C LEU A 21 1.95 -10.85 1.22
N GLU A 22 2.58 -10.69 2.39
CA GLU A 22 3.16 -11.80 3.18
C GLU A 22 2.12 -12.88 3.53
N LYS A 23 0.85 -12.50 3.66
CA LYS A 23 -0.27 -13.43 3.90
C LYS A 23 -0.81 -14.09 2.63
N GLY A 24 -0.19 -13.87 1.47
CA GLY A 24 -0.59 -14.46 0.18
C GLY A 24 -1.84 -13.83 -0.42
N ASN A 25 -2.13 -12.56 -0.09
CA ASN A 25 -3.24 -11.83 -0.71
C ASN A 25 -2.82 -11.17 -2.03
N GLU A 26 -3.79 -11.01 -2.93
CA GLU A 26 -3.63 -10.14 -4.09
C GLU A 26 -4.05 -8.73 -3.65
N VAL A 27 -3.15 -7.76 -3.82
CA VAL A 27 -3.37 -6.39 -3.38
C VAL A 27 -3.30 -5.46 -4.58
N LYS A 28 -4.30 -4.59 -4.73
CA LYS A 28 -4.29 -3.45 -5.64
C LYS A 28 -4.31 -2.16 -4.84
N CYS A 29 -3.63 -1.15 -5.35
CA CYS A 29 -3.38 0.09 -4.61
C CYS A 29 -3.86 1.31 -5.41
N ILE A 30 -4.40 2.32 -4.73
CA ILE A 30 -4.78 3.62 -5.29
C ILE A 30 -4.38 4.73 -4.32
N ASP A 31 -3.52 5.64 -4.76
CA ASP A 31 -3.18 6.86 -4.03
C ASP A 31 -3.33 8.09 -4.93
N ASN A 32 -3.73 9.21 -4.32
CA ASN A 32 -3.82 10.50 -4.98
C ASN A 32 -2.63 11.42 -4.64
N PHE A 33 -1.67 10.95 -3.85
CA PHE A 33 -0.48 11.64 -3.37
C PHE A 33 -0.77 12.97 -2.63
N SER A 34 -1.95 13.13 -2.03
CA SER A 34 -2.29 14.35 -1.28
C SER A 34 -1.40 14.56 -0.04
N SER A 35 -1.04 13.46 0.65
CA SER A 35 -0.06 13.45 1.75
C SER A 35 0.97 12.31 1.62
N GLY A 36 0.87 11.50 0.57
CA GLY A 36 1.74 10.35 0.36
C GLY A 36 3.12 10.74 -0.16
N ARG A 37 4.14 9.94 0.14
CA ARG A 37 5.51 10.10 -0.41
C ARG A 37 5.93 8.86 -1.17
N LYS A 38 6.55 9.06 -2.33
CA LYS A 38 7.05 7.97 -3.18
C LYS A 38 8.07 7.08 -2.48
N GLU A 39 8.85 7.65 -1.56
CA GLU A 39 9.79 6.94 -0.67
C GLU A 39 9.15 5.73 0.03
N PHE A 40 7.84 5.76 0.31
CA PHE A 40 7.15 4.67 0.99
C PHE A 40 6.87 3.46 0.10
N ILE A 41 6.94 3.60 -1.24
CA ILE A 41 6.63 2.54 -2.21
C ILE A 41 7.74 2.24 -3.22
N GLU A 42 8.83 3.02 -3.23
CA GLU A 42 9.98 2.84 -4.14
C GLU A 42 11.14 2.03 -3.50
N GLN A 43 10.82 1.02 -2.68
CA GLN A 43 11.80 0.18 -1.97
C GLN A 43 12.26 -1.04 -2.75
#